data_AF-A0A953QCB3-F1
#
_entry.id   AF-A0A953QCB3-F1
#
_cell.length_a   1.000
_cell.length_b   1.000
_cell.length_c   1.000
_cell.angle_alpha   90.00
_cell.angle_beta   90.00
_cell.angle_gamma   90.00
#
_symmetry.space_group_name_H-M   'P 1'
#
loop_
_entity.id
_entity.type
_entity.pdbx_description
1 polymer ?
#
loop_
_entity_poly.entity_id
_entity_poly.type
_entity_poly.pdbx_seq_one_letter_code
_entity_poly.pdbx_strand_id
1 'polypeptide(L)'
;MRKGAILLGTVLLGFLSALSYAQAPVPFISQPLVPDATAPGGGDFTLTVNGTGFVSNSVINWNGIALATQFISDTQLTATVPAADITTASTAWVMVANPAPGGGTSNVAFFTVTYNTGDSVIFIRHHGPYIFKTSAVAVGDFNQDGKVDLAVIHVYKNDTTLYILLGDGTGHFTVGPPPPATGNSVTVADFNGDGKLDLAVVNSGTNTVSILLGDGT
;
A
#
# COMPACT_ATOMS: atom_id res chain seq x y z
N MET A 1 -32.13 14.05 -94.00
CA MET A 1 -32.43 12.92 -93.07
C MET A 1 -31.23 12.74 -92.13
N ARG A 2 -31.48 12.76 -90.80
CA ARG A 2 -30.62 12.36 -89.64
C ARG A 2 -29.26 13.06 -89.49
N LYS A 3 -29.06 14.05 -88.58
CA LYS A 3 -28.89 13.99 -87.11
C LYS A 3 -27.80 13.03 -86.61
N GLY A 4 -26.79 13.57 -85.91
CA GLY A 4 -25.86 12.83 -85.06
C GLY A 4 -24.72 13.69 -84.50
N ALA A 5 -24.97 14.41 -83.40
CA ALA A 5 -23.95 14.99 -82.54
C ALA A 5 -23.89 14.17 -81.24
N ILE A 6 -22.72 13.67 -80.83
CA ILE A 6 -22.42 13.13 -79.49
C ILE A 6 -20.91 13.40 -79.24
N LEU A 7 -20.55 14.51 -78.61
CA LEU A 7 -20.32 14.75 -77.17
C LEU A 7 -18.99 14.14 -76.67
N LEU A 8 -18.00 15.03 -76.45
CA LEU A 8 -16.81 14.75 -75.64
C LEU A 8 -17.25 14.39 -74.23
N GLY A 9 -17.08 13.13 -73.83
CA GLY A 9 -17.21 12.72 -72.43
C GLY A 9 -16.01 13.20 -71.64
N THR A 10 -16.20 14.23 -70.82
CA THR A 10 -15.30 14.61 -69.74
C THR A 10 -15.15 13.43 -68.78
N VAL A 11 -13.94 12.90 -68.64
CA VAL A 11 -13.59 12.04 -67.51
C VAL A 11 -13.56 12.93 -66.28
N LEU A 12 -14.64 12.93 -65.52
CA LEU A 12 -14.66 13.48 -64.17
C LEU A 12 -13.86 12.51 -63.29
N LEU A 13 -12.56 12.77 -63.14
CA LEU A 13 -11.77 12.19 -62.06
C LEU A 13 -12.38 12.73 -60.77
N GLY A 14 -13.23 11.92 -60.14
CA GLY A 14 -13.73 12.21 -58.81
C GLY A 14 -12.54 12.34 -57.86
N PHE A 15 -12.26 13.56 -57.42
CA PHE A 15 -11.42 13.76 -56.25
C PHE A 15 -12.12 13.08 -55.08
N LEU A 16 -11.65 11.88 -54.71
CA LEU A 16 -11.86 11.38 -53.36
C LEU A 16 -11.10 12.37 -52.47
N SER A 17 -11.81 13.32 -51.86
CA SER A 17 -11.23 14.15 -50.81
C SER A 17 -10.84 13.19 -49.69
N ALA A 18 -9.58 12.77 -49.65
CA ALA A 18 -9.03 12.18 -48.45
C ALA A 18 -9.10 13.30 -47.40
N LEU A 19 -10.09 13.21 -46.50
CA LEU A 19 -10.04 13.95 -45.26
C LEU A 19 -8.75 13.48 -44.58
N SER A 20 -7.71 14.33 -44.63
CA SER A 20 -6.52 14.10 -43.82
C SER A 20 -6.96 14.31 -42.37
N TYR A 21 -7.36 13.24 -41.70
CA TYR A 21 -7.50 13.27 -40.25
C TYR A 21 -6.12 13.55 -39.69
N ALA A 22 -5.97 14.66 -38.94
CA ALA A 22 -4.76 14.88 -38.16
C ALA A 22 -4.60 13.68 -37.23
N GLN A 23 -3.58 12.86 -37.49
CA GLN A 23 -3.29 11.69 -36.67
C GLN A 23 -3.00 12.16 -35.24
N ALA A 24 -3.58 11.48 -34.24
CA ALA A 24 -3.31 11.81 -32.85
C ALA A 24 -1.79 11.65 -32.59
N PRO A 25 -1.15 12.54 -31.82
CA PRO A 25 0.25 12.38 -31.46
C PRO A 25 0.44 11.19 -30.49
N VAL A 26 1.66 10.67 -30.39
CA VAL A 26 2.03 9.78 -29.29
C VAL A 26 2.09 10.64 -28.01
N PRO A 27 1.33 10.29 -26.95
CA PRO A 27 1.31 11.10 -25.73
C PRO A 27 2.63 10.96 -24.96
N PHE A 28 2.96 11.95 -24.12
CA PHE A 28 4.10 11.89 -23.19
C PHE A 28 3.65 12.34 -21.80
N ILE A 29 4.01 11.58 -20.76
CA ILE A 29 3.74 11.93 -19.36
C ILE A 29 4.94 12.68 -18.78
N SER A 30 4.69 13.89 -18.29
CA SER A 30 5.64 14.67 -17.50
C SER A 30 5.54 14.27 -16.03
N GLN A 31 6.69 14.05 -15.40
CA GLN A 31 6.78 13.78 -13.96
C GLN A 31 7.02 15.07 -13.15
N PRO A 32 6.62 15.10 -11.86
CA PRO A 32 5.93 14.04 -11.12
C PRO A 32 4.45 13.91 -11.50
N LEU A 33 3.87 12.74 -11.20
CA LEU A 33 2.42 12.57 -11.14
C LEU A 33 1.86 13.41 -9.98
N VAL A 34 0.56 13.76 -10.02
CA VAL A 34 -0.05 14.52 -8.93
C VAL A 34 -1.32 13.82 -8.42
N PRO A 35 -1.33 13.23 -7.21
CA PRO A 35 -0.15 12.98 -6.37
C PRO A 35 0.86 12.02 -7.01
N ASP A 36 2.07 11.93 -6.47
CA ASP A 36 3.13 11.00 -6.88
C ASP A 36 3.25 9.76 -5.98
N ALA A 37 2.61 9.80 -4.80
CA ALA A 37 2.51 8.68 -3.89
C ALA A 37 1.22 8.69 -3.05
N THR A 38 0.89 7.54 -2.46
CA THR A 38 -0.17 7.40 -1.45
C THR A 38 0.15 6.27 -0.47
N ALA A 39 -0.51 6.26 0.69
CA ALA A 39 -0.42 5.19 1.66
C ALA A 39 -1.28 3.98 1.26
N PRO A 40 -0.84 2.74 1.57
CA PRO A 40 -1.66 1.56 1.38
C PRO A 40 -2.98 1.64 2.15
N GLY A 41 -4.08 1.18 1.54
CA GLY A 41 -5.41 1.15 2.17
C GLY A 41 -6.11 2.51 2.27
N GLY A 42 -5.61 3.54 1.60
CA GLY A 42 -6.30 4.82 1.44
C GLY A 42 -7.62 4.70 0.65
N GLY A 43 -8.44 5.73 0.70
CA GLY A 43 -9.65 5.82 -0.13
C GLY A 43 -9.36 6.12 -1.60
N ASP A 44 -10.41 6.12 -2.42
CA ASP A 44 -10.32 6.56 -3.81
C ASP A 44 -9.72 7.97 -3.90
N PHE A 45 -8.90 8.23 -4.91
CA PHE A 45 -8.32 9.55 -5.13
C PHE A 45 -8.27 9.93 -6.60
N THR A 46 -8.21 11.23 -6.87
CA THR A 46 -8.03 11.74 -8.23
C THR A 46 -6.54 11.86 -8.55
N LEU A 47 -6.10 11.08 -9.53
CA LEU A 47 -4.79 11.20 -10.15
C LEU A 47 -4.86 12.24 -11.27
N THR A 48 -3.98 13.24 -11.22
CA THR A 48 -3.74 14.21 -12.29
C THR A 48 -2.45 13.83 -13.02
N VAL A 49 -2.56 13.67 -14.33
CA VAL A 49 -1.47 13.33 -15.24
C VAL A 49 -1.20 14.54 -16.14
N ASN A 50 -0.06 15.20 -15.92
CA ASN A 50 0.42 16.29 -16.77
C ASN A 50 1.32 15.74 -17.88
N GLY A 51 1.32 16.37 -19.04
CA GLY A 51 2.06 15.85 -20.18
C GLY A 51 1.90 16.68 -21.43
N THR A 52 2.09 16.03 -22.59
CA THR A 52 1.87 16.62 -23.91
C THR A 52 1.21 15.61 -24.84
N GLY A 53 0.53 16.14 -25.86
CA GLY A 53 -0.07 15.32 -26.91
C GLY A 53 -1.30 14.54 -26.43
N PHE A 54 -1.98 14.98 -25.37
CA PHE A 54 -3.26 14.38 -25.01
C PHE A 54 -4.36 14.85 -25.97
N VAL A 55 -5.37 14.00 -26.15
CA VAL A 55 -6.54 14.24 -26.97
C VAL A 55 -7.79 13.92 -26.16
N SER A 56 -8.97 14.35 -26.62
CA SER A 56 -10.22 14.23 -25.84
C SER A 56 -10.63 12.81 -25.46
N ASN A 57 -10.06 11.80 -26.12
CA ASN A 57 -10.29 10.38 -25.87
C ASN A 57 -9.02 9.63 -25.41
N SER A 58 -8.02 10.35 -24.89
CA SER A 58 -6.89 9.74 -24.19
C SER A 58 -7.36 8.96 -22.96
N VAL A 59 -6.69 7.84 -22.68
CA VAL A 59 -7.00 6.96 -21.53
C VAL A 59 -5.77 6.78 -20.66
N ILE A 60 -5.89 7.08 -19.37
CA ILE A 60 -4.92 6.72 -18.34
C ILE A 60 -5.09 5.22 -18.04
N ASN A 61 -3.99 4.48 -18.07
CA ASN A 61 -3.91 3.08 -17.69
C ASN A 61 -3.08 2.94 -16.41
N TRP A 62 -3.62 2.23 -15.43
CA TRP A 62 -3.01 1.89 -14.15
C TRP A 62 -2.74 0.39 -14.11
N ASN A 63 -1.47 -0.02 -14.09
CA ASN A 63 -1.08 -1.43 -14.16
C ASN A 63 -1.73 -2.20 -15.34
N GLY A 64 -1.98 -1.49 -16.44
CA GLY A 64 -2.60 -2.03 -17.66
C GLY A 64 -4.13 -2.01 -17.66
N ILE A 65 -4.76 -1.56 -16.58
CA ILE A 65 -6.21 -1.37 -16.49
C ILE A 65 -6.56 0.08 -16.82
N ALA A 66 -7.46 0.27 -17.77
CA ALA A 66 -7.96 1.60 -18.14
C ALA A 66 -8.77 2.22 -17.00
N LEU A 67 -8.41 3.43 -16.59
CA LEU A 67 -9.17 4.22 -15.62
C LEU A 67 -10.18 5.13 -16.33
N ALA A 68 -11.25 5.48 -15.62
CA ALA A 68 -12.22 6.48 -16.07
C ALA A 68 -11.53 7.85 -16.19
N THR A 69 -11.10 8.18 -17.40
CA THR A 69 -10.26 9.35 -17.68
C THR A 69 -11.11 10.54 -18.13
N GLN A 70 -10.85 11.70 -17.54
CA GLN A 70 -11.40 12.99 -17.95
C GLN A 70 -10.30 13.79 -18.66
N PHE A 71 -10.63 14.26 -19.86
CA PHE A 71 -9.78 15.18 -20.60
C PHE A 71 -9.97 16.60 -20.11
N ILE A 72 -8.89 17.24 -19.66
CA ILE A 72 -8.90 18.64 -19.23
C ILE A 72 -8.33 19.53 -20.33
N SER A 73 -7.16 19.17 -20.85
CA SER A 73 -6.48 19.84 -21.96
C SER A 73 -5.55 18.87 -22.70
N ASP A 74 -4.96 19.34 -23.80
CA ASP A 74 -3.90 18.63 -24.54
C ASP A 74 -2.62 18.35 -23.72
N THR A 75 -2.58 18.85 -22.49
CA THR A 75 -1.46 18.77 -21.55
C THR A 75 -1.87 18.25 -20.17
N GLN A 76 -3.15 17.99 -19.91
CA GLN A 76 -3.63 17.47 -18.64
C GLN A 76 -4.83 16.52 -18.75
N LEU A 77 -4.74 15.41 -18.01
CA LEU A 77 -5.80 14.43 -17.80
C LEU A 77 -6.02 14.22 -16.30
N THR A 78 -7.23 13.81 -15.91
CA THR A 78 -7.51 13.31 -14.55
C THR A 78 -8.20 11.96 -14.61
N ALA A 79 -8.00 11.12 -13.60
CA ALA A 79 -8.74 9.86 -13.43
C ALA A 79 -8.85 9.50 -11.94
N THR A 80 -9.93 8.81 -11.57
CA THR A 80 -10.06 8.24 -10.23
C THR A 80 -9.29 6.93 -10.15
N VAL A 81 -8.38 6.81 -9.18
CA VAL A 81 -7.74 5.56 -8.78
C VAL A 81 -8.55 4.97 -7.63
N PRO A 82 -9.12 3.76 -7.79
CA PRO A 82 -9.88 3.09 -6.73
C PRO A 82 -9.01 2.68 -5.53
N ALA A 83 -9.60 2.71 -4.33
CA ALA A 83 -8.98 2.24 -3.09
C ALA A 83 -8.51 0.78 -3.18
N ALA A 84 -9.23 -0.06 -3.93
CA ALA A 84 -8.90 -1.46 -4.15
C ALA A 84 -7.52 -1.65 -4.82
N ASP A 85 -7.10 -0.68 -5.64
CA ASP A 85 -5.86 -0.74 -6.41
C ASP A 85 -4.64 -0.28 -5.61
N ILE A 86 -4.84 0.17 -4.36
CA ILE A 86 -3.78 0.66 -3.46
C ILE A 86 -3.81 -0.04 -2.09
N THR A 87 -4.36 -1.25 -1.98
CA THR A 87 -4.47 -1.95 -0.69
C THR A 87 -3.13 -2.37 -0.09
N THR A 88 -2.10 -2.58 -0.92
CA THR A 88 -0.79 -3.09 -0.51
C THR A 88 0.33 -2.16 -0.99
N ALA A 89 1.37 -2.00 -0.17
CA ALA A 89 2.56 -1.24 -0.55
C ALA A 89 3.21 -1.85 -1.80
N SER A 90 3.39 -1.04 -2.84
CA SER A 90 3.84 -1.46 -4.16
C SER A 90 4.21 -0.26 -5.04
N THR A 91 4.76 -0.53 -6.24
CA THR A 91 4.93 0.48 -7.28
C THR A 91 3.97 0.19 -8.41
N ALA A 92 3.08 1.14 -8.71
CA ALA A 92 2.21 1.09 -9.87
C ALA A 92 2.88 1.77 -11.07
N TRP A 93 2.61 1.26 -12.26
CA TRP A 93 3.03 1.89 -13.50
C TRP A 93 1.82 2.51 -14.21
N VAL A 94 2.00 3.75 -14.65
CA VAL A 94 0.98 4.61 -15.28
C VAL A 94 1.41 4.94 -16.70
N MET A 95 0.49 4.77 -17.65
CA MET A 95 0.68 5.09 -19.06
C MET A 95 -0.57 5.77 -19.61
N VAL A 96 -0.41 6.66 -20.59
CA VAL A 96 -1.54 7.26 -21.34
C VAL A 96 -1.56 6.68 -22.74
N ALA A 97 -2.74 6.29 -23.21
CA ALA A 97 -2.95 5.80 -24.57
C ALA A 97 -3.86 6.76 -25.35
N ASN A 98 -3.42 7.16 -26.54
CA ASN A 98 -4.25 7.84 -27.52
C ASN A 98 -4.76 6.82 -28.56
N PRO A 99 -6.05 6.85 -28.93
CA PRO A 99 -6.61 5.89 -29.88
C PRO A 99 -6.15 6.14 -31.32
N ALA A 100 -6.24 5.10 -32.14
CA ALA A 100 -6.03 5.17 -33.58
C ALA A 100 -7.14 5.98 -34.30
N PRO A 101 -6.88 6.57 -35.48
CA PRO A 101 -5.65 6.50 -36.28
C PRO A 101 -4.53 7.43 -35.79
N GLY A 102 -3.29 6.93 -35.85
CA GLY A 102 -2.13 7.55 -35.20
C GLY A 102 -2.03 7.08 -33.76
N GLY A 103 -1.92 8.02 -32.82
CA GLY A 103 -1.92 7.79 -31.39
C GLY A 103 -0.73 6.94 -30.95
N GLY A 104 -0.94 6.13 -29.93
CA GLY A 104 0.09 5.30 -29.33
C GLY A 104 0.08 5.44 -27.81
N THR A 105 1.08 4.86 -27.19
CA THR A 105 1.21 4.83 -25.73
C THR A 105 2.40 5.65 -25.28
N SER A 106 2.24 6.35 -24.16
CA SER A 106 3.29 7.17 -23.58
C SER A 106 4.46 6.37 -23.03
N ASN A 107 5.49 7.08 -22.57
CA ASN A 107 6.42 6.58 -21.57
C ASN A 107 5.67 6.09 -20.31
N VAL A 108 6.35 5.23 -19.55
CA VAL A 108 5.88 4.77 -18.24
C VAL A 108 6.22 5.83 -17.19
N ALA A 109 5.25 6.20 -16.37
CA ALA A 109 5.46 6.93 -15.11
C ALA A 109 5.17 5.99 -13.93
N PHE A 110 6.01 6.04 -12.90
CA PHE A 110 5.80 5.24 -11.69
C PHE A 110 5.06 6.05 -10.63
N PHE A 111 4.10 5.41 -9.97
CA PHE A 111 3.39 5.92 -8.80
C PHE A 111 3.71 5.01 -7.61
N THR A 112 4.05 5.60 -6.46
CA THR A 112 4.47 4.81 -5.29
C THR A 112 3.32 4.65 -4.31
N VAL A 113 2.90 3.41 -4.05
CA VAL A 113 2.04 3.08 -2.91
C VAL A 113 2.97 2.69 -1.77
N THR A 114 3.26 3.63 -0.89
CA THR A 114 4.17 3.42 0.24
C THR A 114 3.58 4.05 1.48
N TYR A 115 3.82 3.45 2.64
CA TYR A 115 3.63 4.16 3.89
C TYR A 115 4.44 5.46 3.83
N ASN A 116 3.82 6.58 4.18
CA ASN A 116 4.50 7.87 4.18
C ASN A 116 5.74 7.74 5.06
N THR A 117 6.92 7.88 4.47
CA THR A 117 8.17 7.98 5.24
C THR A 117 8.25 9.30 6.03
N GLY A 118 7.24 10.17 5.89
CA GLY A 118 7.05 11.41 6.65
C GLY A 118 6.15 11.26 7.89
N ASP A 119 5.44 10.13 8.04
CA ASP A 119 4.86 9.77 9.33
C ASP A 119 6.03 9.36 10.21
N SER A 120 6.53 10.32 10.97
CA SER A 120 7.52 10.02 12.00
C SER A 120 6.98 8.85 12.81
N VAL A 121 7.80 7.81 13.01
CA VAL A 121 7.56 6.89 14.12
C VAL A 121 7.80 7.73 15.37
N ILE A 122 6.75 8.42 15.82
CA ILE A 122 6.80 9.25 17.00
C ILE A 122 6.77 8.26 18.16
N PHE A 123 7.96 7.94 18.67
CA PHE A 123 8.11 7.22 19.92
C PHE A 123 7.73 8.18 21.06
N ILE A 124 6.45 8.19 21.43
CA ILE A 124 6.04 8.83 22.67
C ILE A 124 6.44 7.89 23.79
N ARG A 125 7.31 8.36 24.68
CA ARG A 125 7.64 7.65 25.91
C ARG A 125 6.39 7.60 26.78
N HIS A 126 5.73 6.46 26.81
CA HIS A 126 4.69 6.19 27.80
C HIS A 126 5.33 5.58 29.04
N HIS A 127 5.44 6.37 30.11
CA HIS A 127 5.84 5.87 31.42
C HIS A 127 4.58 5.49 32.18
N GLY A 128 4.29 4.20 32.29
CA GLY A 128 3.40 3.70 33.34
C GLY A 128 4.00 3.93 34.74
N PRO A 129 3.21 3.91 35.82
CA PRO A 129 3.72 4.06 37.19
C PRO A 129 4.66 2.92 37.64
N TYR A 130 4.79 1.88 36.82
CA TYR A 130 5.66 0.74 37.06
C TYR A 130 7.03 0.97 36.41
N ILE A 131 7.96 1.52 37.18
CA ILE A 131 9.39 1.58 36.84
C ILE A 131 10.00 0.18 36.93
N PHE A 132 9.75 -0.65 35.92
CA PHE A 132 10.41 -1.92 35.77
C PHE A 132 11.85 -1.67 35.28
N LYS A 133 12.86 -2.03 36.07
CA LYS A 133 14.17 -2.32 35.48
C LYS A 133 14.01 -3.64 34.74
N THR A 134 13.90 -3.59 33.42
CA THR A 134 13.66 -4.78 32.60
C THR A 134 14.96 -5.30 32.01
N SER A 135 15.05 -6.61 31.80
CA SER A 135 16.17 -7.25 31.08
C SER A 135 15.75 -7.87 29.74
N ALA A 136 14.46 -8.20 29.58
CA ALA A 136 13.89 -8.73 28.36
C ALA A 136 12.41 -8.35 28.23
N VAL A 137 11.94 -8.27 26.98
CA VAL A 137 10.54 -8.11 26.62
C VAL A 137 10.21 -9.04 25.45
N ALA A 138 9.00 -9.55 25.47
CA ALA A 138 8.36 -10.30 24.40
C ALA A 138 6.97 -9.70 24.13
N VAL A 139 6.48 -9.88 22.91
CA VAL A 139 5.21 -9.30 22.45
C VAL A 139 4.30 -10.44 21.97
N GLY A 140 3.01 -10.35 22.28
CA GLY A 140 2.00 -11.34 21.87
C GLY A 140 0.61 -10.89 22.27
N ASP A 141 -0.42 -11.57 21.80
CA ASP A 141 -1.78 -11.48 22.33
C ASP A 141 -1.95 -12.68 23.28
N PHE A 142 -1.71 -12.46 24.57
CA PHE A 142 -1.62 -13.55 25.55
C PHE A 142 -3.00 -13.90 26.13
N ASN A 143 -3.97 -12.98 26.07
CA ASN A 143 -5.33 -13.18 26.55
C ASN A 143 -6.37 -13.35 25.41
N GLN A 144 -5.93 -13.41 24.15
CA GLN A 144 -6.75 -13.57 22.94
C GLN A 144 -7.84 -12.49 22.75
N ASP A 145 -7.58 -11.28 23.22
CA ASP A 145 -8.53 -10.17 23.05
C ASP A 145 -8.33 -9.37 21.75
N GLY A 146 -7.34 -9.76 20.94
CA GLY A 146 -6.99 -9.13 19.68
C GLY A 146 -6.10 -7.89 19.83
N LYS A 147 -5.62 -7.59 21.04
CA LYS A 147 -4.73 -6.46 21.32
C LYS A 147 -3.33 -6.97 21.68
N VAL A 148 -2.36 -6.08 21.53
CA VAL A 148 -0.97 -6.41 21.81
C VAL A 148 -0.69 -6.29 23.30
N ASP A 149 -0.24 -7.39 23.88
CA ASP A 149 0.26 -7.50 25.25
C ASP A 149 1.80 -7.61 25.28
N LEU A 150 2.37 -7.49 26.47
CA LEU A 150 3.82 -7.64 26.70
C LEU A 150 4.12 -8.67 27.79
N ALA A 151 5.05 -9.57 27.51
CA ALA A 151 5.71 -10.40 28.51
C ALA A 151 7.03 -9.71 28.90
N VAL A 152 7.16 -9.29 30.16
CA VAL A 152 8.27 -8.47 30.64
C VAL A 152 8.99 -9.17 31.78
N ILE A 153 10.30 -9.33 31.63
CA ILE A 153 11.16 -9.74 32.74
C ILE A 153 11.51 -8.49 33.57
N HIS A 154 10.93 -8.42 34.76
CA HIS A 154 11.27 -7.43 35.77
C HIS A 154 12.44 -7.90 36.62
N VAL A 155 13.43 -7.02 36.83
CA VAL A 155 14.60 -7.27 37.68
C VAL A 155 14.59 -6.30 38.85
N TYR A 156 14.38 -6.78 40.07
CA TYR A 156 14.49 -5.98 41.29
C TYR A 156 15.50 -6.59 42.25
N LYS A 157 16.60 -5.87 42.49
CA LYS A 157 17.76 -6.36 43.27
C LYS A 157 18.25 -7.70 42.71
N ASN A 158 18.04 -8.79 43.44
CA ASN A 158 18.46 -10.15 43.09
C ASN A 158 17.28 -11.04 42.66
N ASP A 159 16.10 -10.44 42.44
CA ASP A 159 14.89 -11.14 42.00
C ASP A 159 14.58 -10.79 40.55
N THR A 160 14.13 -11.81 39.82
CA THR A 160 13.74 -11.72 38.41
C THR A 160 12.36 -12.34 38.27
N THR A 161 11.35 -11.53 37.95
CA THR A 161 9.96 -12.00 37.85
C THR A 161 9.42 -11.72 36.46
N LEU A 162 8.70 -12.68 35.88
CA LEU A 162 7.95 -12.48 34.66
C LEU A 162 6.60 -11.84 34.96
N TYR A 163 6.28 -10.75 34.26
CA TYR A 163 4.95 -10.13 34.25
C TYR A 163 4.35 -10.20 32.86
N ILE A 164 3.03 -10.40 32.79
CA ILE A 164 2.25 -10.09 31.60
C ILE A 164 1.61 -8.73 31.79
N LEU A 165 1.81 -7.83 30.84
CA LEU A 165 1.20 -6.53 30.77
C LEU A 165 0.14 -6.57 29.67
N LEU A 166 -1.13 -6.55 30.07
CA LEU A 166 -2.28 -6.63 29.18
C LEU A 166 -2.53 -5.26 28.54
N GLY A 167 -2.50 -5.20 27.22
CA GLY A 167 -2.65 -3.99 26.43
C GLY A 167 -4.10 -3.64 26.18
N ASP A 168 -4.45 -2.36 26.26
CA ASP A 168 -5.81 -1.91 25.94
C ASP A 168 -6.00 -1.51 24.47
N GLY A 169 -4.94 -1.61 23.66
CA GLY A 169 -4.89 -1.21 22.24
C GLY A 169 -4.56 0.26 22.01
N THR A 170 -4.44 1.06 23.07
CA THR A 170 -4.12 2.50 23.02
C THR A 170 -2.70 2.81 23.48
N GLY A 171 -1.91 1.76 23.77
CA GLY A 171 -0.57 1.87 24.35
C GLY A 171 -0.56 1.97 25.87
N HIS A 172 -1.72 1.84 26.54
CA HIS A 172 -1.78 1.62 27.97
C HIS A 172 -1.76 0.13 28.28
N PHE A 173 -1.14 -0.21 29.41
CA PHE A 173 -1.03 -1.58 29.88
C PHE A 173 -1.41 -1.70 31.34
N THR A 174 -2.03 -2.83 31.69
CA THR A 174 -2.32 -3.22 33.07
C THR A 174 -1.58 -4.51 33.41
N VAL A 175 -1.20 -4.68 34.68
CA VAL A 175 -0.51 -5.91 35.09
C VAL A 175 -1.53 -7.04 35.17
N GLY A 176 -1.37 -8.06 34.33
CA GLY A 176 -2.12 -9.31 34.39
C GLY A 176 -1.60 -10.24 35.50
N PRO A 177 -2.24 -11.41 35.68
CA PRO A 177 -1.76 -12.43 36.60
C PRO A 177 -0.32 -12.84 36.25
N PRO A 178 0.64 -12.78 37.21
CA PRO A 178 2.01 -13.15 36.91
C PRO A 178 2.11 -14.66 36.68
N PRO A 179 2.75 -15.12 35.59
CA PRO A 179 3.03 -16.53 35.39
C PRO A 179 3.99 -17.05 36.46
N PRO A 180 3.97 -18.35 36.79
CA PRO A 180 4.85 -18.94 37.79
C PRO A 180 6.27 -19.18 37.25
N ALA A 181 6.93 -18.14 36.75
CA ALA A 181 8.28 -18.20 36.24
C ALA A 181 9.14 -16.99 36.60
N THR A 182 10.42 -17.29 36.76
CA THR A 182 11.51 -16.33 36.92
C THR A 182 12.51 -16.58 35.81
N GLY A 183 13.30 -15.59 35.43
CA GLY A 183 14.29 -15.79 34.37
C GLY A 183 14.85 -14.49 33.84
N ASN A 184 15.78 -14.61 32.89
CA ASN A 184 16.50 -13.44 32.35
C ASN A 184 16.14 -13.14 30.90
N SER A 185 15.47 -14.08 30.24
CA SER A 185 15.10 -13.98 28.84
C SER A 185 13.82 -14.75 28.61
N VAL A 186 13.02 -14.28 27.65
CA VAL A 186 11.73 -14.83 27.31
C VAL A 186 11.57 -14.80 25.79
N THR A 187 10.98 -15.85 25.23
CA THR A 187 10.52 -15.90 23.85
C THR A 187 9.12 -16.52 23.79
N VAL A 188 8.43 -16.30 22.67
CA VAL A 188 7.01 -16.61 22.49
C VAL A 188 6.85 -17.43 21.22
N ALA A 189 6.11 -18.52 21.32
CA ALA A 189 5.61 -19.30 20.18
C ALA A 189 4.47 -20.19 20.66
N ASP A 190 3.70 -20.75 19.75
CA ASP A 190 2.84 -21.91 20.04
C ASP A 190 3.73 -23.16 20.07
N PHE A 191 4.18 -23.58 21.26
CA PHE A 191 5.12 -24.70 21.39
C PHE A 191 4.40 -26.05 21.44
N ASN A 192 3.11 -26.08 21.76
CA ASN A 192 2.32 -27.30 21.88
C ASN A 192 1.35 -27.54 20.70
N GLY A 193 1.19 -26.57 19.80
CA GLY A 193 0.33 -26.62 18.61
C GLY A 193 -1.16 -26.40 18.88
N ASP A 194 -1.53 -25.74 19.99
CA ASP A 194 -2.94 -25.52 20.37
C ASP A 194 -3.53 -24.19 19.88
N GLY A 195 -2.72 -23.39 19.17
CA GLY A 195 -3.11 -22.09 18.64
C GLY A 195 -3.04 -20.95 19.67
N LYS A 196 -2.52 -21.20 20.87
CA LYS A 196 -2.29 -20.20 21.91
C LYS A 196 -0.79 -19.91 22.02
N LEU A 197 -0.46 -18.69 22.44
CA LEU A 197 0.93 -18.32 22.62
C LEU A 197 1.46 -18.86 23.95
N ASP A 198 2.49 -19.68 23.87
CA ASP A 198 3.26 -20.18 25.00
C ASP A 198 4.51 -19.32 25.24
N LEU A 199 5.10 -19.42 26.43
CA LEU A 199 6.33 -18.74 26.81
C LEU A 199 7.46 -19.73 27.09
N ALA A 200 8.63 -19.49 26.51
CA ALA A 200 9.86 -20.15 26.89
C ALA A 200 10.76 -19.18 27.66
N VAL A 201 11.07 -19.53 28.91
CA VAL A 201 11.80 -18.67 29.85
C VAL A 201 13.13 -19.32 30.24
N VAL A 202 14.22 -18.58 30.10
CA VAL A 202 15.56 -19.05 30.47
C VAL A 202 15.85 -18.77 31.94
N ASN A 203 16.07 -19.83 32.72
CA ASN A 203 16.37 -19.79 34.14
C ASN A 203 17.89 -19.84 34.36
N SER A 204 18.59 -18.69 34.34
CA SER A 204 20.06 -18.69 34.44
C SER A 204 20.59 -19.23 35.77
N GLY A 205 19.81 -19.10 36.86
CA GLY A 205 20.20 -19.59 38.19
C GLY A 205 20.21 -21.11 38.29
N THR A 206 19.44 -21.80 37.44
CA THR A 206 19.29 -23.27 37.47
C THR A 206 19.77 -23.95 36.18
N ASN A 207 20.22 -23.19 35.18
CA ASN A 207 20.62 -23.69 33.86
C ASN A 207 19.51 -24.52 33.15
N THR A 208 18.26 -24.09 33.30
CA THR A 208 17.10 -24.75 32.68
C THR A 208 16.30 -23.78 31.82
N VAL A 209 15.38 -24.33 31.01
CA VAL A 209 14.35 -23.58 30.30
C VAL A 209 12.99 -24.08 30.80
N SER A 210 12.13 -23.15 31.19
CA SER A 210 10.72 -23.44 31.50
C SER A 210 9.87 -23.16 30.27
N ILE A 211 8.96 -24.08 29.93
CA ILE A 211 7.88 -23.83 28.97
C ILE A 211 6.60 -23.62 29.77
N LEU A 212 5.98 -22.45 29.60
CA LEU A 212 4.70 -22.10 30.20
C LEU A 212 3.67 -22.14 29.10
N LEU A 213 2.71 -23.04 29.23
CA LEU A 213 1.63 -23.18 28.27
C LEU A 213 0.62 -22.05 28.45
N GLY A 214 0.32 -21.32 27.39
CA GLY A 214 -0.67 -20.26 27.38
C GLY A 214 -2.07 -20.85 27.41
N ASP A 215 -2.97 -20.26 28.20
CA ASP A 215 -4.38 -20.64 28.21
C ASP A 215 -5.30 -19.62 27.52
N GLY A 216 -4.75 -18.46 27.13
CA GLY A 216 -5.49 -17.41 26.45
C GLY A 216 -6.43 -16.64 27.39
N THR A 217 -6.08 -16.49 28.68
CA THR A 217 -6.93 -15.80 29.68
C THR A 217 -6.22 -14.70 30.44
#